data_AF-A0A7W6V5B8-F1
#
_entry.id   AF-A0A7W6V5B8-F1
#
_cell.length_a   1.000
_cell.length_b   1.000
_cell.length_c   1.000
_cell.angle_alpha   90.00
_cell.angle_beta   90.00
_cell.angle_gamma   90.00
#
_symmetry.space_group_name_H-M   'P 1'
#
loop_
_entity.id
_entity.type
_entity.pdbx_description
1 polymer ?
#
loop_
_entity_poly.entity_id
_entity_poly.type
_entity_poly.pdbx_seq_one_letter_code
_entity_poly.pdbx_strand_id
1 'polypeptide(L)'
;MAATSSLRDVAGFAKAELHLDLRVGLVTVGEIRANGRDVRIARYAASESATYAMFAGGGLKWAEQQIKNGRFLVKPGRYAMTPDLTGLSCDWAPFPSQRGEILSLLVEPRDHTRPEVFAALARRVLAIFDAAPRRSHPLSGGMGIAREKQVSAKRWSQVASNSDFRKFDDGLRLTLDCAPDQIDSVEAMLIAARARGEIDFGLHRQSHALMTCLVPSGRPDSHLHFLDGMGGGYAKAAEMMEKGALAEVRQRAL
;
A
#
# COMPACT_ATOMS: atom_id res chain seq x y z
N MET A 1 -21.59 -8.36 -13.43
CA MET A 1 -21.41 -7.91 -14.83
C MET A 1 -20.56 -6.64 -14.91
N ALA A 2 -20.87 -5.58 -14.16
CA ALA A 2 -20.07 -4.34 -14.14
C ALA A 2 -18.61 -4.55 -13.71
N ALA A 3 -18.35 -5.16 -12.54
CA ALA A 3 -16.98 -5.35 -12.03
C ALA A 3 -16.07 -6.13 -13.00
N THR A 4 -16.58 -7.18 -13.64
CA THR A 4 -15.84 -7.96 -14.63
C THR A 4 -15.49 -7.13 -15.86
N SER A 5 -16.39 -6.26 -16.32
CA SER A 5 -16.10 -5.34 -17.43
C SER A 5 -15.03 -4.35 -17.03
N SER A 6 -15.19 -3.66 -15.89
CA SER A 6 -14.22 -2.67 -15.41
C SER A 6 -12.81 -3.27 -15.23
N LEU A 7 -12.71 -4.49 -14.70
CA LEU A 7 -11.42 -5.18 -14.59
C LEU A 7 -10.78 -5.49 -15.95
N ARG A 8 -11.57 -5.87 -16.96
CA ARG A 8 -11.06 -6.08 -18.33
C ARG A 8 -10.59 -4.78 -18.96
N ASP A 9 -11.36 -3.71 -18.78
CA ASP A 9 -11.06 -2.40 -19.34
C ASP A 9 -9.77 -1.83 -18.74
N VAL A 10 -9.60 -1.93 -17.42
CA VAL A 10 -8.36 -1.53 -16.73
C VAL A 10 -7.16 -2.38 -17.17
N ALA A 11 -7.33 -3.70 -17.31
CA ALA A 11 -6.25 -4.57 -17.80
C ALA A 11 -5.88 -4.27 -19.26
N GLY A 12 -6.86 -4.00 -20.12
CA GLY A 12 -6.66 -3.59 -21.50
C GLY A 12 -5.93 -2.26 -21.60
N PHE A 13 -6.34 -1.27 -20.81
CA PHE A 13 -5.68 0.03 -20.71
C PHE A 13 -4.23 -0.07 -20.25
N ALA A 14 -3.95 -0.83 -19.18
CA ALA A 14 -2.57 -1.02 -18.70
C ALA A 14 -1.65 -1.60 -19.78
N LYS A 15 -2.18 -2.52 -20.59
CA LYS A 15 -1.43 -3.11 -21.71
C LYS A 15 -1.21 -2.14 -22.87
N ALA A 16 -2.25 -1.41 -23.26
CA ALA A 16 -2.23 -0.50 -24.40
C ALA A 16 -1.41 0.76 -24.13
N GLU A 17 -1.60 1.39 -22.97
CA GLU A 17 -1.07 2.72 -22.65
C GLU A 17 0.21 2.67 -21.80
N LEU A 18 0.37 1.65 -20.94
CA LEU A 18 1.50 1.55 -20.02
C LEU A 18 2.49 0.44 -20.41
N HIS A 19 2.16 -0.39 -21.40
CA HIS A 19 2.93 -1.56 -21.81
C HIS A 19 3.18 -2.56 -20.65
N LEU A 20 2.20 -2.69 -19.74
CA LEU A 20 2.25 -3.60 -18.60
C LEU A 20 1.16 -4.67 -18.71
N ASP A 21 1.53 -5.93 -18.47
CA ASP A 21 0.55 -7.01 -18.36
C ASP A 21 -0.04 -7.06 -16.94
N LEU A 22 -1.25 -6.52 -16.78
CA LEU A 22 -1.99 -6.53 -15.52
C LEU A 22 -2.87 -7.78 -15.39
N ARG A 23 -2.59 -8.64 -14.41
CA ARG A 23 -3.45 -9.78 -14.07
C ARG A 23 -4.63 -9.30 -13.23
N VAL A 24 -5.83 -9.59 -13.70
CA VAL A 24 -7.08 -9.29 -13.00
C VAL A 24 -7.85 -10.57 -12.71
N GLY A 25 -8.52 -10.61 -11.56
CA GLY A 25 -9.27 -11.78 -11.12
C GLY A 25 -10.46 -11.41 -10.24
N LEU A 26 -11.39 -12.35 -10.09
CA LEU A 26 -12.57 -12.21 -9.24
C LEU A 26 -12.72 -13.46 -8.38
N VAL A 27 -12.68 -13.26 -7.06
CA VAL A 27 -12.81 -14.31 -6.06
C VAL A 27 -14.00 -13.98 -5.16
N THR A 28 -14.88 -14.94 -4.90
CA THR A 28 -16.02 -14.71 -4.00
C THR A 28 -15.59 -14.85 -2.54
N VAL A 29 -16.27 -14.14 -1.64
CA VAL A 29 -16.03 -14.31 -0.19
C VAL A 29 -16.33 -15.73 0.27
N GLY A 30 -17.33 -16.39 -0.34
CA GLY A 30 -17.64 -17.79 -0.07
C GLY A 30 -16.47 -18.73 -0.39
N GLU A 31 -15.81 -18.51 -1.53
CA GLU A 31 -14.62 -19.26 -1.94
C GLU A 31 -13.45 -19.05 -0.96
N ILE A 32 -13.22 -17.80 -0.54
CA ILE A 32 -12.19 -17.47 0.47
C ILE A 32 -12.46 -18.23 1.78
N ARG A 33 -13.71 -18.24 2.24
CA ARG A 33 -14.12 -18.92 3.48
C ARG A 33 -14.06 -20.44 3.39
N ALA A 34 -14.41 -21.01 2.24
CA ALA A 34 -14.27 -22.43 1.97
C ALA A 34 -12.81 -22.90 2.06
N ASN A 35 -11.84 -22.00 1.87
CA ASN A 35 -10.41 -22.25 1.99
C ASN A 35 -9.83 -21.82 3.36
N GLY A 36 -10.66 -21.71 4.40
CA GLY A 36 -10.23 -21.49 5.79
C GLY A 36 -9.71 -20.08 6.08
N ARG A 37 -10.00 -19.10 5.21
CA ARG A 37 -9.66 -17.69 5.39
C ARG A 37 -10.92 -16.84 5.57
N ASP A 38 -10.77 -15.56 5.89
CA ASP A 38 -11.90 -14.64 5.96
C ASP A 38 -11.54 -13.25 5.44
N VAL A 39 -12.56 -12.45 5.13
CA VAL A 39 -12.42 -11.03 4.82
C VAL A 39 -13.23 -10.25 5.84
N ARG A 40 -12.55 -9.82 6.90
CA ARG A 40 -13.10 -8.93 7.93
C ARG A 40 -12.72 -7.51 7.58
N ILE A 41 -13.67 -6.60 7.77
CA ILE A 41 -13.50 -5.19 7.43
C ILE A 41 -13.76 -4.35 8.67
N ALA A 42 -12.90 -3.37 8.93
CA ALA A 42 -13.12 -2.33 9.93
C ALA A 42 -13.00 -0.95 9.29
N ARG A 43 -13.76 0.02 9.80
CA ARG A 43 -13.65 1.43 9.38
C ARG A 43 -12.61 2.12 10.26
N TYR A 44 -11.61 2.74 9.63
CA TYR A 44 -10.59 3.53 10.29
C TYR A 44 -10.73 4.99 9.91
N ALA A 45 -11.07 5.84 10.88
CA ALA A 45 -11.15 7.28 10.68
C ALA A 45 -9.73 7.88 10.69
N ALA A 46 -9.22 8.25 9.52
CA ALA A 46 -7.91 8.87 9.39
C ALA A 46 -7.94 10.38 9.63
N SER A 47 -9.09 11.01 9.36
CA SER A 47 -9.41 12.39 9.70
C SER A 47 -10.89 12.51 10.05
N GLU A 48 -11.34 13.70 10.43
CA GLU A 48 -12.78 13.98 10.62
C GLU A 48 -13.61 13.72 9.35
N SER A 49 -12.99 13.81 8.18
CA SER A 49 -13.64 13.69 6.87
C SER A 49 -13.23 12.45 6.07
N ALA A 50 -12.14 11.76 6.41
CA ALA A 50 -11.66 10.58 5.69
C ALA A 50 -11.77 9.30 6.53
N THR A 51 -12.42 8.27 5.96
CA THR A 51 -12.46 6.92 6.53
C THR A 51 -11.89 5.91 5.54
N TYR A 52 -10.92 5.12 5.99
CA TYR A 52 -10.38 3.98 5.25
C TYR A 52 -11.02 2.67 5.70
N ALA A 53 -11.01 1.68 4.80
CA ALA A 53 -11.30 0.30 5.17
C ALA A 53 -9.99 -0.40 5.53
N MET A 54 -9.93 -1.01 6.72
CA MET A 54 -8.90 -1.95 7.10
C MET A 54 -9.41 -3.37 6.86
N PHE A 55 -8.52 -4.26 6.44
CA PHE A 55 -8.87 -5.65 6.17
C PHE A 55 -8.04 -6.60 7.04
N ALA A 56 -8.67 -7.67 7.49
CA ALA A 56 -8.05 -8.73 8.25
C ALA A 56 -8.69 -10.10 7.92
N GLY A 57 -7.98 -11.18 8.19
CA GLY A 57 -8.48 -12.56 8.02
C GLY A 57 -7.74 -13.39 6.96
N GLY A 58 -6.73 -12.80 6.32
CA GLY A 58 -5.87 -13.46 5.33
C GLY A 58 -6.53 -13.68 3.98
N GLY A 59 -7.80 -13.29 3.82
CA GLY A 59 -8.55 -13.51 2.60
C GLY A 59 -8.07 -12.69 1.42
N LEU A 60 -7.61 -11.45 1.63
CA LEU A 60 -7.09 -10.62 0.54
C LEU A 60 -5.75 -11.14 0.04
N LYS A 61 -4.83 -11.45 0.98
CA LYS A 61 -3.55 -12.07 0.65
C LYS A 61 -3.73 -13.39 -0.11
N TRP A 62 -4.63 -14.25 0.37
CA TRP A 62 -4.92 -15.51 -0.30
C TRP A 62 -5.48 -15.29 -1.70
N ALA A 63 -6.46 -14.39 -1.87
CA ALA A 63 -7.04 -14.09 -3.17
C ALA A 63 -6.00 -13.54 -4.17
N GLU A 64 -5.15 -12.61 -3.72
CA GLU A 64 -4.04 -12.08 -4.52
C GLU A 64 -3.10 -13.20 -4.97
N GLN A 65 -2.69 -14.09 -4.06
CA GLN A 65 -1.84 -15.23 -4.37
C GLN A 65 -2.50 -16.15 -5.40
N GLN A 66 -3.81 -16.39 -5.31
CA GLN A 66 -4.51 -17.23 -6.29
C GLN A 66 -4.55 -16.62 -7.68
N ILE A 67 -4.77 -15.30 -7.77
CA ILE A 67 -4.73 -14.57 -9.03
C ILE A 67 -3.31 -14.59 -9.61
N LYS A 68 -2.29 -14.37 -8.78
CA LYS A 68 -0.87 -14.46 -9.19
C LYS A 68 -0.52 -15.85 -9.74
N ASN A 69 -1.09 -16.91 -9.16
CA ASN A 69 -0.96 -18.30 -9.59
C ASN A 69 -1.86 -18.69 -10.78
N GLY A 70 -2.57 -17.73 -11.38
CA GLY A 70 -3.40 -17.96 -12.57
C GLY A 70 -4.78 -18.55 -12.30
N ARG A 71 -5.21 -18.64 -11.04
CA ARG A 71 -6.58 -19.02 -10.67
C ARG A 71 -7.49 -17.79 -10.67
N PHE A 72 -8.80 -18.02 -10.86
CA PHE A 72 -9.84 -16.97 -10.80
C PHE A 72 -9.64 -15.78 -11.76
N LEU A 73 -8.82 -15.96 -12.81
CA LEU A 73 -8.52 -14.91 -13.77
C LEU A 73 -9.77 -14.48 -14.53
N VAL A 74 -9.93 -13.17 -14.67
CA VAL A 74 -10.90 -12.60 -15.61
C VAL A 74 -10.26 -12.61 -16.99
N LYS A 75 -10.83 -13.41 -17.90
CA LYS A 75 -10.37 -13.46 -19.30
C LYS A 75 -10.48 -12.07 -19.95
N PRO A 76 -9.48 -11.65 -20.76
CA PRO A 76 -9.57 -10.41 -21.53
C PRO A 76 -10.84 -10.33 -22.38
N GLY A 77 -11.42 -9.14 -22.49
CA GLY A 77 -12.50 -8.87 -23.43
C GLY A 77 -12.01 -8.88 -24.87
N ARG A 78 -12.91 -9.14 -25.84
CA ARG A 78 -12.58 -9.02 -27.27
C ARG A 78 -12.31 -7.57 -27.71
N TYR A 79 -12.90 -6.62 -26.99
CA TYR A 79 -12.70 -5.19 -27.17
C TYR A 79 -12.27 -4.61 -25.83
N ALA A 80 -11.12 -3.94 -25.80
CA ALA A 80 -10.72 -3.13 -24.66
C ALA A 80 -11.47 -1.80 -24.77
N MET A 81 -12.32 -1.49 -23.80
CA MET A 81 -12.81 -0.13 -23.67
C MET A 81 -11.83 0.66 -22.81
N THR A 82 -11.68 1.95 -23.10
CA THR A 82 -10.94 2.86 -22.23
C THR A 82 -11.72 2.99 -20.91
N PRO A 83 -11.11 2.70 -19.76
CA PRO A 83 -11.78 2.89 -18.47
C PRO A 83 -12.10 4.37 -18.28
N ASP A 84 -13.24 4.66 -17.65
CA ASP A 84 -13.53 6.01 -17.18
C ASP A 84 -12.63 6.31 -15.97
N LEU A 85 -11.63 7.15 -16.20
CA LEU A 85 -10.69 7.61 -15.17
C LEU A 85 -11.03 9.02 -14.67
N THR A 86 -12.25 9.52 -14.96
CA THR A 86 -12.69 10.84 -14.54
C THR A 86 -12.54 10.99 -13.02
N GLY A 87 -11.78 12.01 -12.60
CA GLY A 87 -11.52 12.30 -11.20
C GLY A 87 -10.34 11.54 -10.58
N LEU A 88 -9.76 10.54 -11.27
CA LEU A 88 -8.52 9.87 -10.88
C LEU A 88 -7.32 10.63 -11.46
N SER A 89 -7.01 11.80 -10.89
CA SER A 89 -5.81 12.54 -11.25
C SER A 89 -4.93 12.82 -10.04
N CYS A 90 -3.63 12.72 -10.23
CA CYS A 90 -2.67 13.27 -9.31
C CYS A 90 -1.80 14.26 -10.07
N ASP A 91 -1.88 15.53 -9.69
CA ASP A 91 -1.15 16.61 -10.33
C ASP A 91 -0.18 17.31 -9.37
N TRP A 92 0.27 16.58 -8.37
CA TRP A 92 1.12 17.11 -7.32
C TRP A 92 2.58 16.90 -7.66
N ALA A 93 3.39 17.94 -7.43
CA ALA A 93 4.83 17.79 -7.47
C ALA A 93 5.28 16.79 -6.38
N PRO A 94 6.36 16.02 -6.63
CA PRO A 94 6.93 15.14 -5.62
C PRO A 94 7.30 15.89 -4.33
N PHE A 95 7.15 15.21 -3.20
CA PHE A 95 7.37 15.79 -1.87
C PHE A 95 8.72 15.35 -1.32
N PRO A 96 9.71 16.24 -1.21
CA PRO A 96 11.01 15.88 -0.65
C PRO A 96 10.89 15.54 0.84
N SER A 97 11.65 14.54 1.29
CA SER A 97 11.82 14.24 2.72
C SER A 97 12.26 15.49 3.48
N GLN A 98 11.68 15.67 4.67
CA GLN A 98 12.10 16.72 5.61
C GLN A 98 12.95 16.16 6.76
N ARG A 99 13.18 14.84 6.78
CA ARG A 99 13.82 14.12 7.89
C ARG A 99 15.00 13.26 7.48
N GLY A 100 15.25 13.15 6.18
CA GLY A 100 16.37 12.42 5.59
C GLY A 100 15.89 11.51 4.48
N GLU A 101 14.95 10.60 4.80
CA GLU A 101 14.50 9.58 3.86
C GLU A 101 12.97 9.38 3.87
N ILE A 102 12.41 9.15 2.69
CA ILE A 102 11.08 8.56 2.51
C ILE A 102 11.23 7.03 2.47
N LEU A 103 10.62 6.35 3.43
CA LEU A 103 10.58 4.90 3.54
C LEU A 103 9.28 4.35 2.96
N SER A 104 9.37 3.46 1.96
CA SER A 104 8.31 2.52 1.62
C SER A 104 8.57 1.21 2.35
N LEU A 105 7.65 0.76 3.21
CA LEU A 105 7.78 -0.46 4.01
C LEU A 105 6.58 -1.37 3.76
N LEU A 106 6.85 -2.66 3.53
CA LEU A 106 5.87 -3.73 3.47
C LEU A 106 6.22 -4.77 4.53
N VAL A 107 5.26 -5.18 5.36
CA VAL A 107 5.41 -6.27 6.32
C VAL A 107 4.18 -7.16 6.26
N GLU A 108 4.40 -8.46 6.10
CA GLU A 108 3.33 -9.44 6.04
C GLU A 108 3.56 -10.57 7.04
N PRO A 109 2.53 -11.02 7.77
CA PRO A 109 2.65 -12.23 8.58
C PRO A 109 2.81 -13.45 7.68
N ARG A 110 3.59 -14.43 8.15
CA ARG A 110 3.59 -15.78 7.57
C ARG A 110 2.33 -16.54 8.00
N ASP A 111 1.98 -17.60 7.26
CA ASP A 111 0.72 -18.34 7.45
C ASP A 111 0.50 -18.90 8.86
N HIS A 112 1.58 -19.24 9.57
CA HIS A 112 1.55 -19.81 10.92
C HIS A 112 1.68 -18.75 12.02
N THR A 113 1.87 -17.48 11.64
CA THR A 113 2.03 -16.40 12.60
C THR A 113 0.70 -16.04 13.21
N ARG A 114 0.62 -16.16 14.53
CA ARG A 114 -0.58 -15.79 15.28
C ARG A 114 -0.90 -14.30 15.11
N PRO A 115 -2.18 -13.91 14.94
CA PRO A 115 -2.57 -12.52 14.77
C PRO A 115 -2.07 -11.61 15.90
N GLU A 116 -2.06 -12.08 17.15
CA GLU A 116 -1.60 -11.30 18.30
C GLU A 116 -0.11 -10.97 18.24
N VAL A 117 0.70 -11.90 17.71
CA VAL A 117 2.15 -11.73 17.53
C VAL A 117 2.42 -10.67 16.47
N PHE A 118 1.75 -10.79 15.31
CA PHE A 118 1.89 -9.79 14.25
C PHE A 118 1.39 -8.41 14.70
N ALA A 119 0.25 -8.34 15.41
CA ALA A 119 -0.27 -7.09 15.93
C ALA A 119 0.66 -6.45 16.97
N ALA A 120 1.32 -7.24 17.82
CA ALA A 120 2.32 -6.75 18.76
C ALA A 120 3.56 -6.19 18.05
N LEU A 121 4.04 -6.87 17.01
CA LEU A 121 5.14 -6.38 16.18
C LEU A 121 4.77 -5.07 15.46
N ALA A 122 3.60 -5.03 14.80
CA ALA A 122 3.12 -3.84 14.11
C ALA A 122 2.99 -2.63 15.06
N ARG A 123 2.48 -2.83 16.28
CA ARG A 123 2.44 -1.76 17.30
C ARG A 123 3.83 -1.24 17.67
N ARG A 124 4.82 -2.13 17.83
CA ARG A 124 6.20 -1.74 18.14
C ARG A 124 6.86 -0.96 17.01
N VAL A 125 6.66 -1.39 15.76
CA VAL A 125 7.13 -0.68 14.56
C VAL A 125 6.50 0.72 14.49
N LEU A 126 5.17 0.80 14.65
CA LEU A 126 4.45 2.08 14.62
C LEU A 126 4.90 3.00 15.76
N ALA A 127 5.16 2.48 16.96
CA ALA A 127 5.63 3.30 18.08
C ALA A 127 6.95 4.02 17.78
N ILE A 128 7.88 3.39 17.05
CA ILE A 128 9.14 4.03 16.63
C ILE A 128 8.87 5.20 15.69
N PHE A 129 7.97 5.02 14.72
CA PHE A 129 7.62 6.09 13.76
C PHE A 129 6.69 7.15 14.36
N ASP A 130 5.88 6.82 15.37
CA ASP A 130 4.99 7.76 16.05
C ASP A 130 5.73 8.68 17.02
N ALA A 131 6.92 8.28 17.50
CA ALA A 131 7.77 9.14 18.32
C ALA A 131 8.31 10.37 17.55
N ALA A 132 8.23 10.37 16.22
CA ALA A 132 8.69 11.47 15.39
C ALA A 132 7.70 12.65 15.34
N PRO A 133 8.20 13.86 15.01
CA PRO A 133 7.33 14.97 14.62
C PRO A 133 6.35 14.56 13.52
N ARG A 134 5.08 15.00 13.65
CA ARG A 134 3.99 14.66 12.72
C ARG A 134 3.81 13.14 12.52
N ARG A 135 4.32 12.29 13.42
CA ARG A 135 4.23 10.82 13.30
C ARG A 135 4.74 10.31 11.96
N SER A 136 5.88 10.85 11.48
CA SER A 136 6.50 10.50 10.19
C SER A 136 5.62 10.70 8.95
N HIS A 137 4.65 11.63 9.00
CA HIS A 137 3.79 11.95 7.85
C HIS A 137 4.62 12.48 6.66
N PRO A 138 4.49 11.92 5.43
CA PRO A 138 5.30 12.36 4.29
C PRO A 138 5.01 13.79 3.85
N LEU A 139 3.75 14.22 3.96
CA LEU A 139 3.35 15.58 3.60
C LEU A 139 3.63 16.54 4.76
N SER A 140 4.42 17.57 4.48
CA SER A 140 4.71 18.65 5.43
C SER A 140 3.47 19.52 5.70
N GLY A 141 3.50 20.32 6.77
CA GLY A 141 2.44 21.32 7.02
C GLY A 141 2.52 22.55 6.10
N GLY A 142 3.60 22.71 5.33
CA GLY A 142 3.82 23.84 4.42
C GLY A 142 3.18 23.64 3.05
N MET A 143 2.89 24.73 2.32
CA MET A 143 2.16 24.74 1.05
C MET A 143 2.61 23.67 0.06
N GLY A 144 1.66 22.85 -0.42
CA GLY A 144 1.88 21.96 -1.57
C GLY A 144 1.88 22.72 -2.90
N ILE A 145 2.54 22.12 -3.90
CA ILE A 145 2.57 22.63 -5.29
C ILE A 145 1.79 21.66 -6.17
N ALA A 146 0.71 22.13 -6.79
CA ALA A 146 -0.10 21.37 -7.75
C ALA A 146 -0.05 22.04 -9.13
N ARG A 147 0.30 21.31 -10.20
CA ARG A 147 0.50 21.86 -11.56
C ARG A 147 1.21 23.22 -11.57
N GLU A 148 2.30 23.34 -10.82
CA GLU A 148 3.12 24.56 -10.72
C GLU A 148 2.43 25.76 -10.02
N LYS A 149 1.27 25.55 -9.37
CA LYS A 149 0.55 26.57 -8.59
C LYS A 149 0.54 26.21 -7.11
N GLN A 150 0.79 27.21 -6.27
CA GLN A 150 0.63 27.07 -4.82
C GLN A 150 -0.86 26.91 -4.48
N VAL A 151 -1.17 25.98 -3.59
CA VAL A 151 -2.52 25.82 -3.03
C VAL A 151 -2.60 26.50 -1.66
N SER A 152 -3.81 26.94 -1.29
CA SER A 152 -4.03 27.56 0.02
C SER A 152 -3.69 26.59 1.16
N ALA A 153 -3.21 27.13 2.29
CA ALA A 153 -2.87 26.33 3.47
C ALA A 153 -4.05 25.49 3.98
N LYS A 154 -5.28 26.02 3.91
CA LYS A 154 -6.51 25.29 4.29
C LYS A 154 -6.72 24.05 3.41
N ARG A 155 -6.63 24.21 2.08
CA ARG A 155 -6.79 23.09 1.13
C ARG A 155 -5.65 22.08 1.29
N TRP A 156 -4.44 22.55 1.54
CA TRP A 156 -3.29 21.68 1.76
C TRP A 156 -3.41 20.83 3.02
N SER A 157 -3.83 21.42 4.14
CA SER A 157 -4.08 20.70 5.39
C SER A 157 -5.10 19.58 5.22
N GLN A 158 -6.14 19.83 4.43
CA GLN A 158 -7.15 18.83 4.09
C GLN A 158 -6.58 17.68 3.24
N VAL A 159 -5.78 18.00 2.22
CA VAL A 159 -5.08 16.99 1.40
C VAL A 159 -4.16 16.13 2.28
N ALA A 160 -3.37 16.78 3.14
CA ALA A 160 -2.46 16.09 4.05
C ALA A 160 -3.21 15.16 5.01
N SER A 161 -4.25 15.65 5.68
CA SER A 161 -5.06 14.84 6.62
C SER A 161 -5.83 13.69 5.97
N ASN A 162 -6.16 13.80 4.68
CA ASN A 162 -6.84 12.76 3.91
C ASN A 162 -5.88 11.84 3.14
N SER A 163 -4.56 11.94 3.39
CA SER A 163 -3.56 11.12 2.72
C SER A 163 -3.33 9.81 3.44
N ASP A 164 -3.47 8.72 2.70
CA ASP A 164 -3.23 7.36 3.15
C ASP A 164 -1.76 6.99 2.92
N PHE A 165 -1.01 7.11 4.01
CA PHE A 165 0.39 6.75 4.12
C PHE A 165 0.62 5.54 5.05
N ARG A 166 -0.47 4.97 5.60
CA ARG A 166 -0.44 3.80 6.49
C ARG A 166 -1.65 2.89 6.21
N LYS A 167 -1.39 1.78 5.53
CA LYS A 167 -2.41 0.80 5.13
C LYS A 167 -2.29 -0.47 5.96
N PHE A 168 -3.46 -1.03 6.26
CA PHE A 168 -3.62 -2.25 7.05
C PHE A 168 -4.58 -3.21 6.32
N ASP A 169 -4.00 -4.08 5.50
CA ASP A 169 -4.71 -4.96 4.56
C ASP A 169 -4.15 -6.39 4.60
N ASP A 170 -4.39 -7.12 5.70
CA ASP A 170 -3.71 -8.39 6.05
C ASP A 170 -2.19 -8.27 6.30
N GLY A 171 -1.62 -7.07 6.13
CA GLY A 171 -0.24 -6.72 6.44
C GLY A 171 -0.12 -5.27 6.89
N LEU A 172 1.10 -4.75 6.88
CA LEU A 172 1.44 -3.37 7.19
C LEU A 172 2.14 -2.76 5.98
N ARG A 173 1.55 -1.72 5.39
CA ARG A 173 2.16 -0.99 4.26
C ARG A 173 2.28 0.49 4.60
N LEU A 174 3.49 1.00 4.68
CA LEU A 174 3.77 2.35 5.15
C LEU A 174 4.59 3.13 4.12
N THR A 175 4.25 4.41 3.96
CA THR A 175 5.05 5.40 3.24
C THR A 175 5.35 6.52 4.25
N LEU A 176 6.59 6.69 4.69
CA LEU A 176 6.90 7.53 5.87
C LEU A 176 8.10 8.46 5.63
N ASP A 177 8.05 9.66 6.17
CA ASP A 177 9.18 10.58 6.24
C ASP A 177 9.94 10.38 7.56
N CYS A 178 11.11 9.75 7.46
CA CYS A 178 11.85 9.19 8.58
C CYS A 178 13.29 9.70 8.62
N ALA A 179 13.83 9.73 9.83
CA ALA A 179 15.27 9.83 10.01
C ALA A 179 15.91 8.44 9.78
N PRO A 180 17.13 8.36 9.21
CA PRO A 180 17.77 7.08 8.90
C PRO A 180 17.89 6.13 10.09
N ASP A 181 18.17 6.65 11.29
CA ASP A 181 18.30 5.89 12.53
C ASP A 181 17.00 5.16 12.94
N GLN A 182 15.84 5.77 12.67
CA GLN A 182 14.55 5.12 12.88
C GLN A 182 14.34 3.96 11.90
N ILE A 183 14.77 4.13 10.64
CA ILE A 183 14.67 3.09 9.62
C ILE A 183 15.56 1.92 10.01
N ASP A 184 16.80 2.19 10.40
CA ASP A 184 17.76 1.17 10.84
C ASP A 184 17.23 0.38 12.06
N SER A 185 16.62 1.09 13.03
CA SER A 185 16.03 0.49 14.22
C SER A 185 14.86 -0.44 13.89
N VAL A 186 13.99 -0.03 12.96
CA VAL A 186 12.86 -0.86 12.52
C VAL A 186 13.35 -2.03 11.67
N GLU A 187 14.31 -1.82 10.78
CA GLU A 187 14.91 -2.86 9.95
C GLU A 187 15.51 -3.96 10.82
N ALA A 188 16.29 -3.62 11.86
CA ALA A 188 16.84 -4.59 12.80
C ALA A 188 15.74 -5.42 13.51
N MET A 189 14.64 -4.78 13.91
CA MET A 189 13.50 -5.47 14.52
C MET A 189 12.83 -6.45 13.55
N LEU A 190 12.66 -6.05 12.29
CA LEU A 190 12.03 -6.88 11.25
C LEU A 190 12.92 -8.03 10.81
N ILE A 191 14.25 -7.83 10.73
CA ILE A 191 15.23 -8.90 10.49
C ILE A 191 15.10 -9.97 11.57
N ALA A 192 15.07 -9.56 12.85
CA ALA A 192 14.92 -10.50 13.95
C ALA A 192 13.58 -11.26 13.91
N ALA A 193 12.48 -10.59 13.53
CA ALA A 193 11.18 -11.23 13.41
C ALA A 193 11.11 -12.21 12.21
N ARG A 194 11.72 -11.87 11.08
CA ARG A 194 11.88 -12.79 9.94
C ARG A 194 12.71 -14.02 10.33
N ALA A 195 13.81 -13.83 11.06
CA ALA A 195 14.66 -14.94 11.50
C ALA A 195 13.91 -15.94 12.40
N ARG A 196 12.88 -15.48 13.14
CA ARG A 196 11.97 -16.33 13.92
C ARG A 196 10.86 -16.98 13.08
N GLY A 197 10.80 -16.69 11.78
CA GLY A 197 9.76 -17.18 10.87
C GLY A 197 8.42 -16.46 11.00
N GLU A 198 8.35 -15.32 11.69
CA GLU A 198 7.07 -14.67 11.99
C GLU A 198 6.54 -13.84 10.82
N ILE A 199 7.41 -13.27 10.00
CA ILE A 199 7.02 -12.32 8.95
C ILE A 199 7.90 -12.45 7.71
N ASP A 200 7.36 -11.95 6.60
CA ASP A 200 8.12 -11.48 5.46
C ASP A 200 8.04 -9.95 5.43
N PHE A 201 9.10 -9.29 4.95
CA PHE A 201 9.09 -7.83 4.85
C PHE A 201 9.92 -7.34 3.67
N GLY A 202 9.72 -6.10 3.27
CA GLY A 202 10.57 -5.44 2.31
C GLY A 202 10.54 -3.96 2.53
N LEU A 203 11.66 -3.29 2.30
CA LEU A 203 11.75 -1.85 2.45
C LEU A 203 12.48 -1.22 1.27
N HIS A 204 12.17 0.04 1.02
CA HIS A 204 12.86 0.86 0.05
C HIS A 204 12.99 2.28 0.58
N ARG A 205 14.21 2.82 0.53
CA ARG A 205 14.55 4.18 0.96
C ARG A 205 14.68 5.04 -0.29
N GLN A 206 14.05 6.20 -0.28
CA GLN A 206 14.09 7.16 -1.39
C GLN A 206 13.99 8.59 -0.88
N SER A 207 14.25 9.58 -1.73
CA SER A 207 14.31 10.98 -1.32
C SER A 207 12.96 11.71 -1.32
N HIS A 208 11.97 11.19 -2.08
CA HIS A 208 10.70 11.87 -2.29
C HIS A 208 9.51 10.92 -2.14
N ALA A 209 8.40 11.46 -1.65
CA ALA A 209 7.09 10.82 -1.69
C ALA A 209 6.33 11.30 -2.92
N LEU A 210 5.46 10.45 -3.43
CA LEU A 210 4.55 10.71 -4.53
C LEU A 210 3.12 10.49 -4.05
N MET A 211 2.26 11.43 -4.39
CA MET A 211 0.83 11.17 -4.37
C MET A 211 0.49 10.38 -5.63
N THR A 212 -0.23 9.27 -5.50
CA THR A 212 -0.47 8.36 -6.63
C THR A 212 -1.87 8.48 -7.20
N CYS A 213 -2.88 8.74 -6.37
CA CYS A 213 -4.26 8.99 -6.85
C CYS A 213 -5.02 9.95 -5.94
N LEU A 214 -5.91 10.75 -6.54
CA LEU A 214 -7.07 11.36 -5.90
C LEU A 214 -8.28 10.46 -6.20
N VAL A 215 -8.97 9.98 -5.17
CA VAL A 215 -10.27 9.32 -5.36
C VAL A 215 -11.36 10.27 -4.89
N PRO A 216 -12.17 10.81 -5.83
CA PRO A 216 -13.32 11.62 -5.46
C PRO A 216 -14.27 10.80 -4.60
N SER A 217 -14.86 11.44 -3.62
CA SER A 217 -15.93 10.85 -2.82
C SER A 217 -17.20 11.64 -3.05
N GLY A 218 -18.35 11.10 -2.65
CA GLY A 218 -19.64 11.80 -2.77
C GLY A 218 -19.75 13.09 -1.96
N ARG A 219 -18.72 13.46 -1.18
CA ARG A 219 -18.60 14.77 -0.52
C ARG A 219 -17.30 15.45 -0.98
N PRO A 220 -17.29 16.78 -1.20
CA PRO A 220 -16.10 17.50 -1.63
C PRO A 220 -14.89 17.30 -0.71
N ASP A 221 -15.16 17.06 0.58
CA ASP A 221 -14.17 17.11 1.65
C ASP A 221 -13.58 15.75 2.05
N SER A 222 -14.14 14.65 1.54
CA SER A 222 -13.76 13.28 1.89
C SER A 222 -12.99 12.56 0.78
N HIS A 223 -12.39 13.33 -0.14
CA HIS A 223 -11.53 12.78 -1.17
C HIS A 223 -10.32 12.10 -0.53
N LEU A 224 -9.94 10.93 -1.05
CA LEU A 224 -8.83 10.14 -0.50
C LEU A 224 -7.61 10.31 -1.39
N HIS A 225 -6.45 10.46 -0.75
CA HIS A 225 -5.17 10.43 -1.44
C HIS A 225 -4.36 9.23 -1.04
N PHE A 226 -3.63 8.62 -1.97
CA PHE A 226 -2.67 7.57 -1.65
C PHE A 226 -1.25 8.09 -1.80
N LEU A 227 -0.37 7.75 -0.85
CA LEU A 227 1.05 8.04 -0.94
C LEU A 227 1.86 6.77 -1.20
N ASP A 228 2.81 6.90 -2.11
CA ASP A 228 3.93 5.97 -2.30
C ASP A 228 5.24 6.76 -2.37
N GLY A 229 6.36 6.08 -2.55
CA GLY A 229 7.66 6.70 -2.73
C GLY A 229 8.05 6.84 -4.20
N MET A 230 8.87 7.84 -4.50
CA MET A 230 9.46 8.05 -5.83
C MET A 230 10.53 7.01 -6.14
N GLY A 231 10.63 6.60 -7.40
CA GLY A 231 11.68 5.67 -7.85
C GLY A 231 11.30 4.20 -7.66
N GLY A 232 10.01 3.94 -7.44
CA GLY A 232 9.43 2.59 -7.42
C GLY A 232 8.85 2.18 -6.08
N GLY A 233 9.11 2.91 -4.99
CA GLY A 233 8.34 2.82 -3.74
C GLY A 233 8.03 1.39 -3.29
N TYR A 234 6.73 1.07 -3.18
CA TYR A 234 6.27 -0.27 -2.81
C TYR A 234 6.72 -1.38 -3.76
N ALA A 235 6.90 -1.11 -5.06
CA ALA A 235 7.39 -2.12 -5.99
C ALA A 235 8.83 -2.55 -5.65
N LYS A 236 9.70 -1.61 -5.28
CA LYS A 236 11.06 -1.92 -4.81
C LYS A 236 11.10 -2.61 -3.46
N ALA A 237 10.21 -2.22 -2.55
CA ALA A 237 10.03 -2.94 -1.29
C ALA A 237 9.57 -4.39 -1.54
N ALA A 238 8.64 -4.63 -2.47
CA ALA A 238 8.18 -5.96 -2.83
C ALA A 238 9.32 -6.80 -3.45
N GLU A 239 10.12 -6.23 -4.36
CA GLU A 239 11.30 -6.92 -4.92
C GLU A 239 12.27 -7.38 -3.81
N MET A 240 12.51 -6.56 -2.78
CA MET A 240 13.34 -6.95 -1.63
C MET A 240 12.70 -8.11 -0.84
N MET A 241 11.39 -8.05 -0.60
CA MET A 241 10.66 -9.10 0.11
C MET A 241 10.76 -10.43 -0.61
N GLU A 242 10.54 -10.44 -1.92
CA GLU A 242 10.63 -11.64 -2.76
C GLU A 242 12.05 -12.23 -2.77
N LYS A 243 13.09 -11.38 -2.89
CA LYS A 243 14.49 -11.83 -2.80
C LYS A 243 14.81 -12.47 -1.45
N GLY A 244 14.28 -11.91 -0.37
CA GLY A 244 14.40 -12.48 0.98
C GLY A 244 13.78 -13.87 1.08
N ALA A 245 12.55 -14.03 0.58
CA ALA A 245 11.87 -15.32 0.56
C ALA A 245 12.63 -16.38 -0.28
N LEU A 246 13.15 -15.98 -1.45
CA LEU A 246 13.94 -16.86 -2.32
C LEU A 246 15.26 -17.31 -1.68
N ALA A 247 15.93 -16.44 -0.93
CA ALA A 247 17.18 -16.77 -0.23
C ALA A 247 16.96 -17.84 0.86
N GLU A 248 15.88 -17.75 1.62
CA GLU A 248 15.55 -18.74 2.66
C GLU A 248 15.21 -20.11 2.07
N VAL A 249 14.49 -20.16 0.95
CA VAL A 249 14.19 -21.44 0.26
C VAL A 249 15.47 -22.14 -0.17
N ARG A 250 16.45 -21.39 -0.71
CA ARG A 250 17.75 -21.93 -1.10
C ARG A 250 18.55 -22.45 0.09
N GLN A 251 18.52 -21.77 1.23
CA GLN A 251 19.22 -22.20 2.45
C GLN A 251 18.62 -23.48 3.05
N ARG A 252 17.31 -23.72 2.92
CA ARG A 252 16.65 -24.95 3.40
C ARG A 252 16.83 -26.16 2.48
N ALA A 253 17.24 -25.94 1.24
CA ALA A 253 17.48 -26.98 0.24
C ALA A 253 18.93 -27.51 0.27
N LEU A 254 19.79 -26.92 1.11
CA LEU A 254 21.17 -27.31 1.38
C LEU A 254 21.24 -28.02 2.73
#